data_AF-A0A843DD88-F1
#
_entry.id   AF-A0A843DD88-F1
#
_cell.length_a   1.000
_cell.length_b   1.000
_cell.length_c   1.000
_cell.angle_alpha   90.00
_cell.angle_beta   90.00
_cell.angle_gamma   90.00
#
_symmetry.space_group_name_H-M   'P 1'
#
loop_
_entity.id
_entity.type
_entity.pdbx_description
1 polymer ?
#
loop_
_entity_poly.entity_id
_entity_poly.type
_entity_poly.pdbx_seq_one_letter_code
_entity_poly.pdbx_strand_id
1 'polypeptide(L)'
;MFDTPTNPMRPEASVDRLLENMSRSGFQGRKLGESFQIWKEMIQTPGIRIVLGLSGAIVPAGMQECIIQLVENRFVDCIVSTGANMFHDLCEHMGIKHYKGTHLADDAAL
;
A
#
# COMPACT_ATOMS: atom_id res chain seq x y z
N MET A 1 -4.84 30.90 10.24
CA MET A 1 -4.90 30.97 8.76
C MET A 1 -5.95 29.96 8.32
N PHE A 2 -7.13 30.45 7.92
CA PHE A 2 -8.27 29.64 7.44
C PHE A 2 -8.54 30.05 5.98
N ASP A 3 -7.57 29.80 5.11
CA ASP A 3 -7.58 30.23 3.71
C ASP A 3 -8.14 29.15 2.76
N THR A 4 -8.13 27.88 3.19
CA THR A 4 -8.56 26.75 2.36
C THR A 4 -9.69 25.99 3.05
N PRO A 5 -10.96 26.17 2.63
CA PRO A 5 -12.08 25.40 3.17
C PRO A 5 -12.01 23.93 2.71
N THR A 6 -12.52 23.02 3.52
CA THR A 6 -12.74 21.63 3.09
C THR A 6 -13.77 21.57 1.98
N ASN A 7 -13.55 20.73 0.97
CA ASN A 7 -14.55 20.48 -0.06
C ASN A 7 -15.31 19.18 0.25
N PRO A 8 -16.67 19.16 0.23
CA PRO A 8 -17.42 17.92 0.34
C PRO A 8 -16.99 16.91 -0.72
N MET A 9 -16.59 15.72 -0.27
CA MET A 9 -16.23 14.62 -1.15
C MET A 9 -17.43 14.13 -1.94
N ARG A 10 -17.23 13.91 -3.24
CA ARG A 10 -18.19 13.20 -4.09
C ARG A 10 -17.61 11.84 -4.46
N PRO A 11 -18.42 10.78 -4.52
CA PRO A 11 -17.98 9.50 -5.04
C PRO A 11 -17.50 9.65 -6.49
N GLU A 12 -16.37 9.03 -6.82
CA GLU A 12 -15.81 8.99 -8.16
C GLU A 12 -15.69 7.53 -8.60
N ALA A 13 -15.93 7.25 -9.88
CA ALA A 13 -15.77 5.90 -10.43
C ALA A 13 -14.28 5.54 -10.62
N SER A 14 -13.43 6.54 -10.87
CA SER A 14 -11.99 6.34 -11.03
C SER A 14 -11.26 6.51 -9.69
N VAL A 15 -10.40 5.54 -9.38
CA VAL A 15 -9.68 5.49 -8.09
C VAL A 15 -8.69 6.64 -7.97
N ASP A 16 -8.00 6.99 -9.06
CA ASP A 16 -7.09 8.14 -9.07
C ASP A 16 -7.85 9.43 -8.74
N ARG A 17 -8.97 9.73 -9.42
CA ARG A 17 -9.79 10.92 -9.15
C ARG A 17 -10.36 10.94 -7.74
N LEU A 18 -10.77 9.78 -7.23
CA LEU A 18 -11.19 9.64 -5.85
C LEU A 18 -10.08 10.10 -4.88
N LEU A 19 -8.85 9.61 -5.09
CA LEU A 19 -7.69 9.96 -4.26
C LEU A 19 -7.29 11.44 -4.41
N GLU A 20 -7.34 12.01 -5.62
CA GLU A 20 -7.09 13.44 -5.83
C GLU A 20 -8.09 14.30 -5.05
N ASN A 21 -9.37 13.94 -5.09
CA ASN A 21 -10.41 14.64 -4.33
C ASN A 21 -10.22 14.44 -2.81
N MET A 22 -9.87 13.23 -2.37
CA MET A 22 -9.64 12.91 -0.96
C MET A 22 -8.54 13.78 -0.34
N SER A 23 -7.53 14.21 -1.11
CA SER A 23 -6.48 15.14 -0.63
C SER A 23 -7.02 16.48 -0.09
N ARG A 24 -8.25 16.86 -0.47
CA ARG A 24 -8.93 18.10 -0.02
C ARG A 24 -9.89 17.87 1.15
N SER A 25 -9.97 16.63 1.64
CA SER A 25 -10.82 16.23 2.78
C SER A 25 -10.07 16.37 4.12
N GLY A 26 -10.57 15.73 5.18
CA GLY A 26 -9.91 15.65 6.48
C GLY A 26 -9.35 14.26 6.81
N PHE A 27 -8.60 14.17 7.91
CA PHE A 27 -8.15 12.90 8.52
C PHE A 27 -7.39 11.96 7.57
N GLN A 28 -7.62 10.65 7.68
CA GLN A 28 -6.91 9.62 6.90
C GLN A 28 -7.21 9.67 5.41
N GLY A 29 -8.39 10.16 5.02
CA GLY A 29 -8.71 10.35 3.60
C GLY A 29 -7.78 11.35 2.94
N ARG A 30 -7.57 12.50 3.60
CA ARG A 30 -6.58 13.49 3.18
C ARG A 30 -5.19 12.92 3.08
N LYS A 31 -4.73 12.17 4.09
CA LYS A 31 -3.40 11.57 4.09
C LYS A 31 -3.20 10.56 2.96
N LEU A 32 -4.19 9.75 2.66
CA LEU A 32 -4.11 8.82 1.54
C LEU A 32 -4.01 9.55 0.20
N GLY A 33 -4.82 10.61 0.01
CA GLY A 33 -4.76 11.44 -1.21
C GLY A 33 -3.44 12.20 -1.36
N GLU A 34 -2.92 12.79 -0.28
CA GLU A 34 -1.60 13.45 -0.25
C GLU A 34 -0.48 12.46 -0.60
N SER A 35 -0.47 11.27 0.01
CA SER A 35 0.51 10.22 -0.30
C SER A 35 0.48 9.77 -1.75
N PHE A 36 -0.72 9.63 -2.33
CA PHE A 36 -0.88 9.29 -3.75
C PHE A 36 -0.25 10.35 -4.66
N GLN A 37 -0.47 11.64 -4.39
CA GLN A 37 0.09 12.73 -5.19
C GLN A 37 1.62 12.76 -5.10
N ILE A 38 2.18 12.65 -3.89
CA ILE A 38 3.64 12.62 -3.70
C ILE A 38 4.26 11.43 -4.44
N TRP A 39 3.67 10.25 -4.34
CA TRP A 39 4.22 9.08 -4.99
C TRP A 39 4.10 9.14 -6.53
N LYS A 40 2.99 9.68 -7.04
CA LYS A 40 2.80 9.97 -8.48
C LYS A 40 3.89 10.92 -8.99
N GLU A 41 4.19 11.98 -8.25
CA GLU A 41 5.27 12.92 -8.57
C GLU A 41 6.65 12.23 -8.55
N MET A 42 6.93 11.40 -7.56
CA MET A 42 8.18 10.61 -7.48
C MET A 42 8.38 9.71 -8.69
N ILE A 43 7.32 9.04 -9.16
CA ILE A 43 7.37 8.17 -10.36
C ILE A 43 7.63 8.98 -11.64
N GLN A 44 7.04 10.17 -11.75
CA GLN A 44 7.13 11.01 -12.96
C GLN A 44 8.43 11.82 -13.03
N THR A 45 9.11 12.03 -11.91
CA THR A 45 10.31 12.88 -11.82
C THR A 45 11.56 12.09 -12.20
N PRO A 46 12.28 12.49 -13.27
CA PRO A 46 13.50 11.81 -13.67
C PRO A 46 14.59 11.89 -12.59
N GLY A 47 15.34 10.80 -12.42
CA GLY A 47 16.48 10.75 -11.49
C GLY A 47 16.13 10.51 -10.03
N ILE A 48 14.86 10.32 -9.69
CA ILE A 48 14.42 9.90 -8.35
C ILE A 48 14.61 8.38 -8.18
N ARG A 49 15.08 7.97 -7.00
CA ARG A 49 15.12 6.58 -6.57
C ARG A 49 14.01 6.32 -5.56
N ILE A 50 13.13 5.36 -5.85
CA ILE A 50 12.01 4.98 -4.98
C ILE A 50 12.42 3.74 -4.17
N VAL A 51 12.57 3.91 -2.85
CA VAL A 51 12.88 2.82 -1.92
C VAL A 51 11.62 2.46 -1.13
N LEU A 52 11.16 1.21 -1.26
CA LEU A 52 9.99 0.69 -0.55
C LEU A 52 10.41 -0.08 0.70
N GLY A 53 10.00 0.41 1.87
CA GLY A 53 10.14 -0.30 3.14
C GLY A 53 8.93 -1.20 3.41
N LEU A 54 9.16 -2.51 3.62
CA LEU A 54 8.14 -3.49 3.96
C LEU A 54 8.35 -3.98 5.40
N SER A 55 7.39 -3.67 6.27
CA SER A 55 7.37 -4.12 7.67
C SER A 55 6.14 -4.95 7.96
N GLY A 56 6.23 -5.85 8.94
CA GLY A 56 5.13 -6.75 9.28
C GLY A 56 4.91 -7.84 8.24
N ALA A 57 3.76 -8.51 8.34
CA ALA A 57 3.42 -9.71 7.59
C ALA A 57 2.57 -9.35 6.35
N ILE A 58 3.16 -8.62 5.40
CA ILE A 58 2.44 -8.03 4.25
C ILE A 58 2.12 -9.08 3.17
N VAL A 59 3.08 -9.97 2.87
CA VAL A 59 2.85 -11.11 1.96
C VAL A 59 1.72 -12.01 2.46
N PRO A 60 1.75 -12.56 3.70
CA PRO A 60 0.67 -13.41 4.19
C PRO A 60 -0.66 -12.66 4.42
N ALA A 61 -0.63 -11.32 4.44
CA ALA A 61 -1.85 -10.50 4.43
C ALA A 61 -2.48 -10.37 3.03
N GLY A 62 -1.90 -10.97 2.00
CA GLY A 62 -2.43 -11.01 0.64
C GLY A 62 -2.02 -9.85 -0.26
N MET A 63 -0.94 -9.14 0.07
CA MET A 63 -0.45 -7.99 -0.71
C MET A 63 0.63 -8.35 -1.74
N GLN A 64 0.92 -9.65 -1.92
CA GLN A 64 1.97 -10.16 -2.82
C GLN A 64 1.82 -9.61 -4.25
N GLU A 65 0.64 -9.79 -4.86
CA GLU A 65 0.35 -9.32 -6.22
C GLU A 65 0.51 -7.80 -6.37
N CYS A 66 0.15 -7.02 -5.36
CA CYS A 66 0.37 -5.58 -5.40
C CYS A 66 1.87 -5.28 -5.47
N ILE A 67 2.70 -5.93 -4.64
CA ILE A 67 4.16 -5.76 -4.66
C ILE A 67 4.75 -6.16 -6.02
N ILE A 68 4.29 -7.28 -6.59
CA ILE A 68 4.69 -7.73 -7.94
C ILE A 68 4.41 -6.64 -8.97
N GLN A 69 3.20 -6.08 -8.99
CA GLN A 69 2.84 -5.01 -9.91
C GLN A 69 3.71 -3.75 -9.73
N LEU A 70 4.11 -3.40 -8.50
CA LEU A 70 5.03 -2.27 -8.28
C LEU A 70 6.40 -2.52 -8.90
N VAL A 71 6.91 -3.75 -8.78
CA VAL A 71 8.22 -4.13 -9.31
C VAL A 71 8.19 -4.23 -10.83
N GLU A 72 7.20 -4.92 -11.41
CA GLU A 72 7.07 -5.12 -12.86
C GLU A 72 6.93 -3.80 -13.63
N ASN A 73 6.18 -2.84 -13.07
CA ASN A 73 5.98 -1.52 -13.66
C ASN A 73 7.10 -0.51 -13.32
N ARG A 74 8.15 -0.94 -12.60
CA ARG A 74 9.27 -0.09 -12.14
C ARG A 74 8.81 1.12 -11.32
N PHE A 75 7.78 0.95 -10.49
CA PHE A 75 7.34 1.96 -9.52
C PHE A 75 8.15 1.94 -8.22
N VAL A 76 9.06 0.96 -8.08
CA VAL A 76 10.03 0.87 -6.99
C VAL A 76 11.39 0.44 -7.56
N ASP A 77 12.48 1.02 -7.04
CA ASP A 77 13.86 0.67 -7.42
C ASP A 77 14.51 -0.33 -6.46
N CYS A 78 14.15 -0.24 -5.18
CA CYS A 78 14.75 -1.02 -4.10
C CYS A 78 13.70 -1.36 -3.06
N ILE A 79 13.72 -2.62 -2.60
CA ILE A 79 12.87 -3.08 -1.49
C ILE A 79 13.76 -3.36 -0.29
N VAL A 80 13.40 -2.77 0.84
CA VAL A 80 13.97 -3.08 2.16
C VAL A 80 12.89 -3.78 2.96
N SER A 81 13.11 -5.03 3.34
CA SER A 81 12.09 -5.87 3.98
C SER A 81 12.67 -6.68 5.13
N THR A 82 11.81 -7.14 6.04
CA THR A 82 12.17 -8.21 6.97
C THR A 82 12.27 -9.54 6.24
N GLY A 83 13.11 -10.47 6.74
CA GLY A 83 13.26 -11.80 6.13
C GLY A 83 11.96 -12.62 6.12
N ALA A 84 11.00 -12.30 6.99
CA ALA A 84 9.70 -12.97 7.04
C ALA A 84 8.91 -12.84 5.73
N ASN A 85 8.89 -11.67 5.10
CA ASN A 85 8.16 -11.50 3.84
C ASN A 85 8.75 -12.36 2.72
N MET A 86 10.08 -12.50 2.65
CA MET A 86 10.74 -13.39 1.68
C MET A 86 10.43 -14.87 1.95
N PHE A 87 10.40 -15.27 3.22
CA PHE A 87 10.03 -16.63 3.61
C PHE A 87 8.57 -16.94 3.22
N HIS A 88 7.63 -16.05 3.55
CA HIS A 88 6.22 -16.24 3.20
C HIS A 88 5.99 -16.25 1.69
N ASP A 89 6.70 -15.41 0.94
CA ASP A 89 6.65 -15.39 -0.53
C ASP A 89 7.10 -16.74 -1.13
N LEU A 90 8.21 -17.29 -0.64
CA LEU A 90 8.69 -18.61 -1.07
C LEU A 90 7.68 -19.71 -0.71
N CYS A 91 7.10 -19.68 0.48
CA CYS A 91 6.09 -20.64 0.91
C CYS A 91 4.87 -20.64 -0.01
N GLU A 92 4.35 -19.47 -0.39
CA GLU A 92 3.22 -19.36 -1.32
C GLU A 92 3.56 -19.93 -2.70
N HIS A 93 4.77 -19.67 -3.21
CA HIS A 93 5.25 -20.26 -4.46
C HIS A 93 5.43 -21.79 -4.38
N MET A 94 5.69 -22.35 -3.20
CA MET A 94 5.71 -23.80 -2.96
C MET A 94 4.31 -24.41 -2.75
N GLY A 95 3.24 -23.62 -2.88
CA GLY A 95 1.86 -24.07 -2.76
C GLY A 95 1.31 -24.06 -1.32
N ILE A 96 2.05 -23.53 -0.35
CA ILE A 96 1.54 -23.28 1.01
C ILE A 96 0.61 -22.08 0.96
N LYS A 97 -0.52 -22.12 1.66
CA LYS A 97 -1.51 -21.04 1.64
C LYS A 97 -1.64 -20.39 3.01
N HIS A 98 -1.73 -19.06 3.03
CA HIS A 98 -2.19 -18.34 4.20
C HIS A 98 -3.72 -18.23 4.18
N TYR A 99 -4.33 -18.39 5.36
CA TYR A 99 -5.78 -18.37 5.52
C TYR A 99 -6.18 -17.21 6.41
N LYS A 100 -7.33 -16.60 6.10
CA LYS A 100 -7.92 -15.57 6.95
C LYS A 100 -8.37 -16.18 8.27
N GLY A 101 -7.65 -15.87 9.35
CA GLY A 101 -8.01 -16.26 10.71
C GLY A 101 -8.91 -15.24 11.41
N THR A 102 -9.05 -15.43 12.72
CA THR A 102 -9.68 -14.47 13.64
C THR A 102 -8.80 -14.27 14.85
N HIS A 103 -8.72 -13.03 15.36
CA HIS A 103 -7.97 -12.69 16.57
C HIS A 103 -8.62 -13.23 17.86
N LEU A 104 -9.80 -13.86 17.74
CA LEU A 104 -10.51 -14.52 18.82
C LEU A 104 -10.20 -16.02 18.92
N ALA A 105 -9.36 -16.55 18.04
CA ALA A 105 -8.95 -17.95 18.09
C ALA A 105 -8.11 -18.20 19.34
N ASP A 106 -8.29 -19.37 19.96
CA ASP A 106 -7.47 -19.79 21.10
C ASP A 106 -6.17 -20.39 20.57
N ASP A 107 -5.05 -19.73 20.85
CA ASP A 107 -3.72 -20.17 20.45
C ASP A 107 -3.36 -21.56 21.02
N ALA A 108 -3.95 -21.96 22.17
CA ALA A 108 -3.72 -23.29 22.73
C ALA A 108 -4.41 -24.42 21.93
N ALA A 109 -5.36 -24.07 21.06
CA ALA A 109 -6.14 -25.00 20.25
C ALA A 109 -5.70 -25.07 18.77
N LEU A 110 -4.69 -24.28 18.36
CA LEU A 110 -4.13 -24.21 17.00
C LEU A 110 -2.85 -25.05 16.87
#